data_AF-A0A6N2WST1-F1
#
_entry.id   AF-A0A6N2WST1-F1
#
_cell.length_a   1.000
_cell.length_b   1.000
_cell.length_c   1.000
_cell.angle_alpha   90.00
_cell.angle_beta   90.00
_cell.angle_gamma   90.00
#
_symmetry.space_group_name_H-M   'P 1'
#
loop_
_entity.id
_entity.type
_entity.pdbx_description
1 polymer ?
#
loop_
_entity_poly.entity_id
_entity_poly.type
_entity_poly.pdbx_seq_one_letter_code
_entity_poly.pdbx_strand_id
1 'polypeptide(L)'
;MNKIRRKRQRAALMLITAAGIMLSLAGIAAARYMKQESQSGVVEAQTFYFTSDLLKEDGGTAAYFIDPMAQSFTIELYNFADSERVTSADITYRVSVTGGTVEGGDTGIQGTIKAGEKSTVTISVIPAAKPEGGGGTVELEEIRVVAESVFPYKKTLTGVFKRQLGNQYVVEDESGRNAAVLTMVCADGEKDITVTLPSGVIPDEADIRVTGYKDNKCTFHSPGYGIYSLVLLKSEADIGLSGKDSFADAIDLSQSGG
;
A
#
# COMPACT_ATOMS: atom_id res chain seq x y z
N MET A 1 75.14 -0.14 59.74
CA MET A 1 74.10 0.62 58.99
C MET A 1 73.51 -0.09 57.75
N ASN A 2 73.92 -1.33 57.39
CA ASN A 2 73.45 -2.02 56.15
C ASN A 2 72.25 -2.98 56.30
N LYS A 3 71.88 -3.43 57.51
CA LYS A 3 70.77 -4.37 57.73
C LYS A 3 69.38 -3.71 57.63
N ILE A 4 69.25 -2.45 58.06
CA ILE A 4 67.97 -1.71 58.09
C ILE A 4 67.52 -1.32 56.66
N ARG A 5 68.49 -0.98 55.79
CA ARG A 5 68.24 -0.59 54.39
C ARG A 5 67.72 -1.75 53.53
N ARG A 6 68.25 -2.97 53.71
CA ARG A 6 67.77 -4.19 53.03
C ARG A 6 66.37 -4.63 53.50
N LYS A 7 66.04 -4.44 54.78
CA LYS A 7 64.71 -4.77 55.33
C LYS A 7 63.62 -3.84 54.79
N ARG A 8 63.93 -2.54 54.65
CA ARG A 8 63.03 -1.56 54.02
C ARG A 8 62.85 -1.80 52.52
N GLN A 9 63.91 -2.19 51.79
CA GLN A 9 63.80 -2.54 50.36
C GLN A 9 62.95 -3.79 50.11
N ARG A 10 63.05 -4.82 50.96
CA ARG A 10 62.21 -6.03 50.85
C ARG A 10 60.73 -5.75 51.17
N ALA A 11 60.46 -4.89 52.16
CA ALA A 11 59.10 -4.47 52.50
C ALA A 11 58.46 -3.62 51.40
N ALA A 12 59.22 -2.70 50.79
CA ALA A 12 58.75 -1.90 49.65
C ALA A 12 58.47 -2.77 48.42
N LEU A 13 59.33 -3.77 48.13
CA LEU A 13 59.11 -4.70 47.02
C LEU A 13 57.86 -5.56 47.22
N MET A 14 57.61 -6.05 48.46
CA MET A 14 56.39 -6.80 48.79
C MET A 14 55.11 -5.96 48.63
N LEU A 15 55.15 -4.68 49.01
CA LEU A 15 54.03 -3.75 48.84
C LEU A 15 53.72 -3.47 47.37
N ILE A 16 54.74 -3.31 46.53
CA ILE A 16 54.58 -3.09 45.08
C ILE A 16 53.99 -4.35 44.42
N THR A 17 54.44 -5.55 44.78
CA THR A 17 53.87 -6.80 44.27
C THR A 17 52.43 -7.02 44.73
N ALA A 18 52.08 -6.69 45.97
CA ALA A 18 50.72 -6.81 46.48
C ALA A 18 49.76 -5.83 45.78
N ALA A 19 50.21 -4.59 45.54
CA ALA A 19 49.44 -3.60 44.78
C ALA A 19 49.22 -4.02 43.33
N GLY A 20 50.23 -4.62 42.67
CA GLY A 20 50.12 -5.14 41.31
C GLY A 20 49.10 -6.28 41.17
N ILE A 21 49.06 -7.19 42.16
CA ILE A 21 48.08 -8.29 42.18
C ILE A 21 46.66 -7.76 42.40
N MET A 22 46.45 -6.78 43.29
CA MET A 22 45.14 -6.13 43.47
C MET A 22 44.66 -5.40 42.20
N LEU A 23 45.54 -4.69 41.49
CA LEU A 23 45.20 -4.01 40.23
C LEU A 23 44.80 -5.00 39.12
N SER A 24 45.39 -6.20 39.09
CA SER A 24 45.04 -7.23 38.11
C SER A 24 43.64 -7.84 38.34
N LEU A 25 43.22 -7.99 39.60
CA LEU A 25 41.89 -8.53 39.96
C LEU A 25 40.77 -7.53 39.69
N ALA A 26 41.01 -6.23 39.92
CA ALA A 26 40.06 -5.17 39.58
C ALA A 26 39.81 -5.07 38.06
N GLY A 27 40.85 -5.28 37.24
CA GLY A 27 40.71 -5.32 35.78
C GLY A 27 39.85 -6.47 35.26
N ILE A 28 39.95 -7.66 35.86
CA ILE A 28 39.12 -8.82 35.49
C ILE A 28 37.64 -8.61 35.85
N ALA A 29 37.37 -7.97 37.00
CA ALA A 29 36.01 -7.63 37.42
C ALA A 29 35.37 -6.58 36.50
N ALA A 30 36.10 -5.51 36.17
CA ALA A 30 35.63 -4.48 35.22
C ALA A 30 35.40 -5.07 33.81
N ALA A 31 36.30 -5.95 33.34
CA ALA A 31 36.13 -6.63 32.05
C ALA A 31 34.92 -7.57 32.03
N ARG A 32 34.60 -8.25 33.14
CA ARG A 32 33.36 -9.05 33.23
C ARG A 32 32.11 -8.17 33.25
N TYR A 33 32.15 -7.03 33.94
CA TYR A 33 31.01 -6.10 33.99
C TYR A 33 30.72 -5.48 32.61
N MET A 34 31.76 -5.03 31.91
CA MET A 34 31.63 -4.50 30.54
C MET A 34 31.23 -5.59 29.53
N LYS A 35 31.71 -6.83 29.69
CA LYS A 35 31.35 -7.94 28.80
C LYS A 35 29.90 -8.42 29.01
N GLN A 36 29.34 -8.24 30.21
CA GLN A 36 27.95 -8.58 30.50
C GLN A 36 26.96 -7.54 29.97
N GLU A 37 27.35 -6.26 29.92
CA GLU A 37 26.60 -5.22 29.18
C GLU A 37 26.70 -5.42 27.65
N SER A 38 27.82 -5.95 27.16
CA SER A 38 28.04 -6.20 25.73
C SER A 38 27.30 -7.42 25.17
N GLN A 39 26.73 -8.28 26.02
CA GLN A 39 26.04 -9.51 25.60
C GLN A 39 24.50 -9.43 25.69
N SER A 40 23.94 -8.30 26.10
CA SER A 40 22.49 -8.03 26.02
C SER A 40 22.10 -7.25 24.74
N GLY A 41 22.86 -7.46 23.66
CA GLY A 41 22.75 -6.69 22.42
C GLY A 41 22.23 -7.45 21.22
N VAL A 42 21.64 -8.65 21.40
CA VAL A 42 20.81 -9.26 20.35
C VAL A 42 19.37 -8.96 20.71
N VAL A 43 18.95 -7.73 20.44
CA VAL A 43 17.53 -7.45 20.22
C VAL A 43 17.18 -8.27 18.99
N GLU A 44 16.48 -9.39 19.18
CA GLU A 44 15.80 -10.04 18.06
C GLU A 44 15.04 -8.94 17.32
N ALA A 45 15.31 -8.78 16.03
CA ALA A 45 14.52 -7.88 15.19
C ALA A 45 13.10 -8.43 15.20
N GLN A 46 12.27 -7.92 16.13
CA GLN A 46 10.87 -8.31 16.20
C GLN A 46 10.28 -7.99 14.85
N THR A 47 9.72 -9.03 14.22
CA THR A 47 9.20 -8.88 12.88
C THR A 47 7.97 -7.99 12.95
N PHE A 48 8.09 -6.79 12.37
CA PHE A 48 7.10 -5.73 12.49
C PHE A 48 6.38 -5.54 11.17
N TYR A 49 5.07 -5.78 11.19
CA TYR A 49 4.19 -5.66 10.04
C TYR A 49 3.11 -4.63 10.35
N PHE A 50 3.25 -3.46 9.74
CA PHE A 50 2.19 -2.48 9.61
C PHE A 50 1.97 -2.29 8.11
N THR A 51 0.87 -2.83 7.61
CA THR A 51 0.54 -2.97 6.18
C THR A 51 -0.91 -2.55 5.95
N SER A 52 -1.28 -2.37 4.68
CA SER A 52 -2.63 -1.95 4.28
C SER A 52 -3.01 -2.54 2.92
N ASP A 53 -4.30 -2.63 2.65
CA ASP A 53 -4.86 -2.96 1.33
C ASP A 53 -4.60 -1.84 0.31
N LEU A 54 -4.73 -0.58 0.75
CA LEU A 54 -4.72 0.58 -0.13
C LEU A 54 -3.57 1.53 0.16
N LEU A 55 -2.94 1.50 1.33
CA LEU A 55 -1.83 2.40 1.66
C LEU A 55 -0.47 1.74 1.44
N LYS A 56 0.47 2.49 0.87
CA LYS A 56 1.84 2.02 0.58
C LYS A 56 2.89 2.79 1.38
N GLU A 57 4.04 2.16 1.61
CA GLU A 57 5.16 2.78 2.29
C GLU A 57 5.67 4.05 1.58
N ASP A 58 6.20 4.96 2.38
CA ASP A 58 6.72 6.25 1.90
C ASP A 58 7.80 6.04 0.83
N GLY A 59 7.61 6.66 -0.34
CA GLY A 59 8.39 6.41 -1.57
C GLY A 59 7.63 5.64 -2.66
N GLY A 60 6.47 5.07 -2.35
CA GLY A 60 5.56 4.43 -3.30
C GLY A 60 4.13 4.95 -3.16
N THR A 61 3.89 6.26 -3.29
CA THR A 61 2.53 6.83 -3.19
C THR A 61 1.58 6.13 -4.16
N ALA A 62 0.59 5.41 -3.62
CA ALA A 62 -0.48 4.83 -4.41
C ALA A 62 -1.57 5.87 -4.67
N ALA A 63 -2.00 5.99 -5.93
CA ALA A 63 -3.12 6.83 -6.33
C ALA A 63 -4.26 5.94 -6.81
N TYR A 64 -5.47 6.18 -6.29
CA TYR A 64 -6.68 5.45 -6.63
C TYR A 64 -7.76 6.40 -7.11
N PHE A 65 -8.68 5.90 -7.91
CA PHE A 65 -9.90 6.61 -8.27
C PHE A 65 -11.06 6.04 -7.48
N ILE A 66 -11.89 6.92 -6.92
CA ILE A 66 -13.10 6.57 -6.19
C ILE A 66 -14.29 7.27 -6.85
N ASP A 67 -15.46 6.64 -6.81
CA ASP A 67 -16.69 7.21 -7.35
C ASP A 67 -16.86 8.65 -6.81
N PRO A 68 -17.02 9.66 -7.69
CA PRO A 68 -17.24 11.05 -7.28
C PRO A 68 -18.41 11.22 -6.30
N MET A 69 -19.41 10.35 -6.39
CA MET A 69 -20.62 10.35 -5.57
C MET A 69 -20.52 9.45 -4.32
N ALA A 70 -19.40 8.74 -4.14
CA ALA A 70 -19.18 7.89 -2.96
C ALA A 70 -19.34 8.71 -1.67
N GLN A 71 -20.23 8.26 -0.80
CA GLN A 71 -20.44 8.86 0.53
C GLN A 71 -19.34 8.45 1.51
N SER A 72 -18.73 7.28 1.30
CA SER A 72 -17.59 6.80 2.08
C SER A 72 -16.83 5.71 1.31
N PHE A 73 -15.60 5.42 1.75
CA PHE A 73 -14.84 4.25 1.35
C PHE A 73 -14.03 3.73 2.55
N THR A 74 -13.60 2.48 2.49
CA THR A 74 -12.89 1.82 3.59
C THR A 74 -11.44 1.54 3.26
N ILE A 75 -10.59 1.64 4.26
CA ILE A 75 -9.18 1.23 4.21
C ILE A 75 -8.94 0.25 5.35
N GLU A 76 -8.18 -0.80 5.11
CA GLU A 76 -7.80 -1.76 6.13
C GLU A 76 -6.32 -1.61 6.52
N LEU A 77 -6.05 -1.64 7.83
CA LEU A 77 -4.71 -1.68 8.41
C LEU A 77 -4.52 -3.03 9.09
N TYR A 78 -3.35 -3.65 8.88
CA TYR A 78 -3.06 -4.99 9.37
C TYR A 78 -1.81 -5.02 10.25
N ASN A 79 -1.74 -6.04 11.11
CA ASN A 79 -0.53 -6.40 11.86
C ASN A 79 0.27 -7.54 11.19
N PHE A 80 0.01 -7.90 9.93
CA PHE A 80 0.56 -9.09 9.28
C PHE A 80 0.91 -8.88 7.80
N ALA A 81 1.83 -9.69 7.28
CA ALA A 81 2.12 -9.77 5.84
C ALA A 81 1.42 -10.95 5.16
N ASP A 82 1.24 -12.07 5.87
CA ASP A 82 0.49 -13.26 5.42
C ASP A 82 0.05 -14.14 6.60
N SER A 83 -0.29 -15.42 6.35
CA SER A 83 -0.68 -16.43 7.35
C SER A 83 0.31 -16.69 8.46
N GLU A 84 1.61 -16.53 8.21
CA GLU A 84 2.66 -16.97 9.13
C GLU A 84 3.42 -15.80 9.75
N ARG A 85 3.26 -14.60 9.18
CA ARG A 85 4.04 -13.41 9.48
C ARG A 85 3.18 -12.34 10.14
N VAL A 86 3.10 -12.38 11.47
CA VAL A 86 2.28 -11.49 12.33
C VAL A 86 3.17 -10.75 13.33
N THR A 87 2.83 -9.51 13.64
CA THR A 87 3.54 -8.68 14.62
C THR A 87 3.30 -9.19 16.05
N SER A 88 4.38 -9.37 16.81
CA SER A 88 4.36 -9.94 18.16
C SER A 88 3.94 -8.96 19.27
N ALA A 89 3.82 -7.66 18.97
CA ALA A 89 3.49 -6.61 19.93
C ALA A 89 2.37 -5.70 19.41
N ASP A 90 1.50 -5.23 20.30
CA ASP A 90 0.40 -4.33 19.97
C ASP A 90 0.92 -3.12 19.20
N ILE A 91 0.25 -2.77 18.09
CA ILE A 91 0.63 -1.64 17.25
C ILE A 91 -0.24 -0.46 17.59
N THR A 92 0.33 0.57 18.23
CA THR A 92 -0.34 1.86 18.40
C THR A 92 -0.20 2.66 17.11
N TYR A 93 -1.29 3.16 16.55
CA TYR A 93 -1.29 3.89 15.29
C TYR A 93 -2.09 5.19 15.36
N ARG A 94 -1.84 6.06 14.39
CA ARG A 94 -2.61 7.27 14.09
C ARG A 94 -2.95 7.30 12.61
N VAL A 95 -4.13 7.77 12.27
CA VAL A 95 -4.54 8.05 10.89
C VAL A 95 -4.90 9.52 10.79
N SER A 96 -4.50 10.15 9.70
CA SER A 96 -4.91 11.50 9.33
C SER A 96 -5.43 11.52 7.90
N VAL A 97 -6.47 12.30 7.68
CA VAL A 97 -7.18 12.46 6.41
C VAL A 97 -7.17 13.93 6.03
N THR A 98 -6.76 14.22 4.79
CA THR A 98 -6.91 15.52 4.13
C THR A 98 -7.90 15.36 2.99
N GLY A 99 -8.77 16.35 2.75
CA GLY A 99 -9.84 16.25 1.73
C GLY A 99 -11.09 15.48 2.18
N GLY A 100 -11.16 15.11 3.46
CA GLY A 100 -12.29 14.39 4.06
C GLY A 100 -12.12 14.23 5.57
N THR A 101 -12.96 13.39 6.16
CA THR A 101 -12.94 13.01 7.58
C THR A 101 -12.98 11.49 7.71
N VAL A 102 -12.75 10.99 8.91
CA VAL A 102 -13.13 9.62 9.29
C VAL A 102 -14.57 9.60 9.80
N GLU A 103 -15.11 8.40 10.03
CA GLU A 103 -16.34 8.22 10.81
C GLU A 103 -16.25 8.96 12.16
N GLY A 104 -17.30 9.72 12.49
CA GLY A 104 -17.31 10.64 13.63
C GLY A 104 -16.99 12.10 13.30
N GLY A 105 -16.52 12.39 12.08
CA GLY A 105 -16.31 13.75 11.58
C GLY A 105 -14.94 14.36 11.88
N ASP A 106 -14.04 13.61 12.49
CA ASP A 106 -12.67 14.04 12.76
C ASP A 106 -11.77 13.90 11.53
N THR A 107 -10.74 14.74 11.41
CA THR A 107 -9.71 14.60 10.36
C THR A 107 -8.64 13.57 10.69
N GLY A 108 -8.78 12.86 11.82
CA GLY A 108 -7.87 11.80 12.20
C GLY A 108 -8.36 11.02 13.41
N ILE A 109 -7.78 9.82 13.57
CA ILE A 109 -8.07 8.89 14.66
C ILE A 109 -6.79 8.27 15.17
N GLN A 110 -6.87 7.67 16.35
CA GLN A 110 -5.81 6.86 16.93
C GLN A 110 -6.40 5.55 17.44
N GLY A 111 -5.59 4.50 17.42
CA GLY A 111 -6.05 3.18 17.88
C GLY A 111 -4.90 2.23 18.15
N THR A 112 -5.27 0.97 18.40
CA THR A 112 -4.33 -0.12 18.63
C THR A 112 -4.76 -1.35 17.85
N ILE A 113 -3.86 -1.88 17.02
CA ILE A 113 -4.00 -3.19 16.39
C ILE A 113 -3.42 -4.22 17.36
N LYS A 114 -4.22 -5.23 17.73
CA LYS A 114 -3.81 -6.22 18.74
C LYS A 114 -2.77 -7.20 18.20
N ALA A 115 -1.86 -7.62 19.05
CA ALA A 115 -0.88 -8.67 18.76
C ALA A 115 -1.36 -10.07 19.14
N GLY A 116 -0.55 -11.06 18.79
CA GLY A 116 -0.76 -12.47 19.13
C GLY A 116 -1.51 -13.25 18.05
N GLU A 117 -2.41 -12.60 17.32
CA GLU A 117 -3.11 -13.16 16.17
C GLU A 117 -3.25 -12.13 15.04
N LYS A 118 -3.70 -12.58 13.87
CA LYS A 118 -4.01 -11.68 12.76
C LYS A 118 -5.10 -10.70 13.17
N SER A 119 -4.80 -9.42 13.08
CA SER A 119 -5.73 -8.38 13.43
C SER A 119 -5.79 -7.34 12.32
N THR A 120 -7.02 -6.94 12.00
CA THR A 120 -7.36 -5.95 11.00
C THR A 120 -8.16 -4.85 11.67
N VAL A 121 -7.86 -3.60 11.31
CA VAL A 121 -8.67 -2.44 11.68
C VAL A 121 -9.17 -1.78 10.40
N THR A 122 -10.49 -1.63 10.29
CA THR A 122 -11.16 -0.94 9.19
C THR A 122 -11.32 0.54 9.52
N ILE A 123 -10.90 1.40 8.60
CA ILE A 123 -11.04 2.85 8.68
C ILE A 123 -12.05 3.30 7.62
N SER A 124 -13.16 3.88 8.05
CA SER A 124 -14.15 4.49 7.15
C SER A 124 -13.80 5.95 6.92
N VAL A 125 -13.57 6.32 5.66
CA VAL A 125 -13.23 7.67 5.21
C VAL A 125 -14.42 8.28 4.48
N ILE A 126 -14.83 9.46 4.92
CA ILE A 126 -15.94 10.25 4.39
C ILE A 126 -15.36 11.45 3.63
N PRO A 127 -15.47 11.50 2.29
CA PRO A 127 -15.04 12.65 1.51
C PRO A 127 -15.73 13.94 1.93
N ALA A 128 -15.01 15.07 1.91
CA ALA A 128 -15.63 16.37 2.10
C ALA A 128 -16.63 16.68 0.97
N ALA A 129 -17.75 17.34 1.26
CA ALA A 129 -18.71 17.73 0.22
C ALA A 129 -18.08 18.69 -0.80
N LYS A 130 -18.34 18.47 -2.11
CA LYS A 130 -17.92 19.41 -3.16
C LYS A 130 -18.80 20.66 -3.03
N PRO A 131 -18.24 21.88 -2.96
CA PRO A 131 -19.05 23.10 -2.91
C PRO A 131 -19.86 23.23 -4.21
N GLU A 132 -21.18 23.37 -4.09
CA GLU A 132 -22.07 23.60 -5.23
C GLU A 132 -21.70 24.94 -5.89
N GLY A 133 -21.35 24.91 -7.18
CA GLY A 133 -21.10 26.10 -7.99
C GLY A 133 -19.65 26.62 -8.06
N GLY A 134 -18.67 25.92 -7.49
CA GLY A 134 -17.26 26.32 -7.56
C GLY A 134 -16.51 25.72 -8.76
N GLY A 135 -16.24 26.52 -9.80
CA GLY A 135 -15.21 26.25 -10.81
C GLY A 135 -13.79 26.38 -10.25
N GLY A 136 -13.53 25.81 -9.08
CA GLY A 136 -12.25 25.84 -8.37
C GLY A 136 -11.38 24.64 -8.74
N THR A 137 -10.09 24.91 -8.88
CA THR A 137 -9.03 23.94 -9.20
C THR A 137 -8.89 22.84 -8.14
N VAL A 138 -9.16 21.58 -8.56
CA VAL A 138 -8.49 20.29 -8.25
C VAL A 138 -8.29 19.84 -6.78
N GLU A 139 -8.15 20.72 -5.78
CA GLU A 139 -7.73 20.31 -4.43
C GLU A 139 -8.82 19.64 -3.56
N LEU A 140 -10.10 19.76 -3.92
CA LEU A 140 -11.20 19.03 -3.26
C LEU A 140 -11.55 17.70 -3.94
N GLU A 141 -10.79 17.33 -4.98
CA GLU A 141 -10.94 16.06 -5.69
C GLU A 141 -9.97 15.01 -5.19
N GLU A 142 -8.93 15.37 -4.42
CA GLU A 142 -7.95 14.43 -3.89
C GLU A 142 -8.08 14.31 -2.36
N ILE A 143 -8.27 13.08 -1.89
CA ILE A 143 -8.29 12.72 -0.47
C ILE A 143 -6.96 12.05 -0.18
N ARG A 144 -6.19 12.58 0.76
CA ARG A 144 -4.94 11.97 1.20
C ARG A 144 -5.16 11.31 2.55
N VAL A 145 -4.80 10.03 2.64
CA VAL A 145 -4.81 9.28 3.90
C VAL A 145 -3.39 8.90 4.26
N VAL A 146 -3.00 9.22 5.50
CA VAL A 146 -1.69 8.88 6.07
C VAL A 146 -1.93 8.08 7.35
N ALA A 147 -1.43 6.85 7.37
CA ALA A 147 -1.44 5.99 8.55
C ALA A 147 -0.02 5.84 9.09
N GLU A 148 0.18 6.10 10.37
CA GLU A 148 1.47 6.03 11.04
C GLU A 148 1.40 5.08 12.22
N SER A 149 2.28 4.09 12.26
CA SER A 149 2.55 3.36 13.50
C SER A 149 3.45 4.21 14.41
N VAL A 150 3.09 4.28 15.69
CA VAL A 150 3.79 5.07 16.72
C VAL A 150 4.62 4.17 17.63
N PHE A 151 4.13 2.96 17.88
CA PHE A 151 4.76 1.93 18.71
C PHE A 151 4.36 0.55 18.19
N PRO A 152 5.22 -0.49 18.27
CA PRO A 152 6.61 -0.49 18.78
C PRO A 152 7.63 0.16 17.85
N TYR A 153 7.33 0.23 16.55
CA TYR A 153 8.19 0.84 15.54
C TYR A 153 7.42 1.89 14.74
N LYS A 154 8.15 2.87 14.20
CA LYS A 154 7.59 3.88 13.33
C LYS A 154 7.60 3.42 11.89
N LYS A 155 6.45 3.54 11.24
CA LYS A 155 6.25 3.26 9.82
C LYS A 155 5.09 4.10 9.32
N THR A 156 5.23 4.64 8.12
CA THR A 156 4.25 5.51 7.50
C THR A 156 3.75 4.87 6.21
N LEU A 157 2.44 4.79 6.07
CA LEU A 157 1.74 4.35 4.86
C LEU A 157 0.90 5.51 4.33
N THR A 158 0.96 5.75 3.03
CA THR A 158 0.26 6.85 2.36
C THR A 158 -0.53 6.34 1.15
N GLY A 159 -1.70 6.96 0.92
CA GLY A 159 -2.51 6.79 -0.28
C GLY A 159 -3.23 8.09 -0.66
N VAL A 160 -3.44 8.29 -1.96
CA VAL A 160 -4.20 9.41 -2.53
C VAL A 160 -5.40 8.86 -3.28
N PHE A 161 -6.59 9.40 -3.03
CA PHE A 161 -7.85 8.96 -3.61
C PHE A 161 -8.49 10.11 -4.37
N LYS A 162 -8.64 9.95 -5.68
CA LYS A 162 -9.19 10.95 -6.58
C LYS A 162 -10.68 10.69 -6.80
N ARG A 163 -11.52 11.65 -6.48
CA ARG A 163 -12.99 11.64 -6.67
C ARG A 163 -13.35 11.91 -8.13
N GLN A 164 -12.88 11.05 -9.00
CA GLN A 164 -13.15 11.07 -10.42
C GLN A 164 -13.57 9.65 -10.79
N LEU A 165 -14.54 9.54 -11.71
CA LEU A 165 -14.79 8.25 -12.34
C LEU A 165 -13.45 7.81 -12.93
N GLY A 166 -12.96 6.63 -12.52
CA GLY A 166 -11.73 6.04 -13.05
C GLY A 166 -11.89 5.68 -14.52
N ASN A 167 -11.25 4.61 -14.99
CA ASN A 167 -11.55 4.20 -16.36
C ASN A 167 -13.02 3.79 -16.47
N GLN A 168 -13.68 4.21 -17.54
CA GLN A 168 -15.10 3.93 -17.82
C GLN A 168 -15.25 3.41 -19.22
N TYR A 169 -16.16 2.47 -19.44
CA TYR A 169 -16.53 2.04 -20.77
C TYR A 169 -18.04 2.18 -21.02
N VAL A 170 -18.41 2.29 -22.28
CA VAL A 170 -19.78 2.18 -22.76
C VAL A 170 -19.78 1.46 -24.10
N VAL A 171 -20.77 0.61 -24.31
CA VAL A 171 -21.01 -0.07 -25.59
C VAL A 171 -22.22 0.56 -26.28
N GLU A 172 -22.00 1.05 -27.49
CA GLU A 172 -23.03 1.53 -28.39
C GLU A 172 -23.29 0.47 -29.45
N ASP A 173 -24.49 -0.10 -29.46
CA ASP A 173 -24.93 -1.08 -30.44
C ASP A 173 -26.33 -0.73 -30.96
N GLU A 174 -26.60 -1.07 -32.21
CA GLU A 174 -27.89 -0.87 -32.85
C GLU A 174 -28.38 -2.17 -33.47
N SER A 175 -29.63 -2.53 -33.16
CA SER A 175 -30.26 -3.74 -33.67
C SER A 175 -30.26 -3.78 -35.20
N GLY A 176 -29.91 -4.93 -35.77
CA GLY A 176 -29.85 -5.12 -37.22
C GLY A 176 -28.55 -4.66 -37.87
N ARG A 177 -27.57 -4.18 -37.11
CA ARG A 177 -26.21 -3.92 -37.60
C ARG A 177 -25.27 -5.06 -37.19
N ASN A 178 -24.24 -5.31 -38.01
CA ASN A 178 -23.16 -6.26 -37.70
C ASN A 178 -21.96 -5.60 -36.99
N ALA A 179 -22.12 -4.39 -36.45
CA ALA A 179 -21.05 -3.68 -35.77
C ALA A 179 -21.58 -2.92 -34.56
N ALA A 180 -20.80 -2.94 -33.49
CA ALA A 180 -20.97 -2.13 -32.30
C ALA A 180 -19.68 -1.36 -32.01
N VAL A 181 -19.74 -0.36 -31.13
CA VAL A 181 -18.59 0.43 -30.72
C VAL A 181 -18.43 0.36 -29.20
N LEU A 182 -17.27 -0.13 -28.75
CA LEU A 182 -16.82 0.00 -27.37
C LEU A 182 -16.06 1.31 -27.22
N THR A 183 -16.61 2.26 -26.47
CA THR A 183 -15.93 3.50 -26.10
C THR A 183 -15.34 3.36 -24.71
N MET A 184 -14.05 3.66 -24.56
CA MET A 184 -13.28 3.60 -23.32
C MET A 184 -12.77 5.01 -22.99
N VAL A 185 -13.10 5.49 -21.80
CA VAL A 185 -12.50 6.68 -21.18
C VAL A 185 -11.42 6.18 -20.23
N CYS A 186 -10.16 6.44 -20.54
CA CYS A 186 -9.02 6.09 -19.70
C CYS A 186 -8.57 7.31 -18.90
N ALA A 187 -8.56 7.17 -17.58
CA ALA A 187 -8.16 8.18 -16.60
C ALA A 187 -6.82 7.84 -15.94
N ASP A 188 -6.04 6.93 -16.52
CA ASP A 188 -4.73 6.52 -16.05
C ASP A 188 -3.67 6.47 -17.17
N GLY A 189 -2.43 6.13 -16.79
CA GLY A 189 -1.31 6.05 -17.71
C GLY A 189 -1.39 4.86 -18.67
N GLU A 190 -0.47 4.83 -19.65
CA GLU A 190 -0.37 3.78 -20.66
C GLU A 190 -0.41 2.37 -20.04
N LYS A 191 -1.27 1.49 -20.58
CA LYS A 191 -1.46 0.12 -20.10
C LYS A 191 -2.21 -0.74 -21.10
N ASP A 192 -2.10 -2.06 -20.89
CA ASP A 192 -2.88 -3.05 -21.60
C ASP A 192 -4.22 -3.31 -20.89
N ILE A 193 -5.31 -3.31 -21.65
CA ILE A 193 -6.67 -3.60 -21.20
C ILE A 193 -7.09 -4.94 -21.82
N THR A 194 -7.45 -5.92 -20.98
CA THR A 194 -8.02 -7.18 -21.46
C THR A 194 -9.51 -7.02 -21.76
N VAL A 195 -9.93 -7.25 -23.00
CA VAL A 195 -11.34 -7.20 -23.40
C VAL A 195 -11.84 -8.62 -23.65
N THR A 196 -12.82 -9.06 -22.87
CA THR A 196 -13.52 -10.34 -23.09
C THR A 196 -14.82 -10.07 -23.84
N LEU A 197 -15.00 -10.74 -24.98
CA LEU A 197 -16.13 -10.59 -25.88
C LEU A 197 -17.06 -11.81 -25.78
N PRO A 198 -18.36 -11.67 -26.11
CA PRO A 198 -19.24 -12.81 -26.24
C PRO A 198 -18.93 -13.60 -27.53
N SER A 199 -19.46 -14.82 -27.61
CA SER A 199 -19.30 -15.65 -28.81
C SER A 199 -19.92 -14.96 -30.04
N GLY A 200 -19.25 -15.08 -31.18
CA GLY A 200 -19.71 -14.47 -32.42
C GLY A 200 -19.37 -12.98 -32.55
N VAL A 201 -18.57 -12.43 -31.64
CA VAL A 201 -18.06 -11.04 -31.69
C VAL A 201 -16.54 -11.04 -31.70
N ILE A 202 -15.96 -10.30 -32.64
CA ILE A 202 -14.51 -10.12 -32.77
C ILE A 202 -14.18 -8.62 -32.71
N PRO A 203 -12.99 -8.23 -32.22
CA PRO A 203 -12.55 -6.85 -32.34
C PRO A 203 -12.16 -6.55 -33.79
N ASP A 204 -12.14 -5.28 -34.19
CA ASP A 204 -11.48 -4.86 -35.43
C ASP A 204 -9.96 -5.05 -35.30
N GLU A 205 -9.44 -6.17 -35.81
CA GLU A 205 -8.01 -6.50 -35.79
C GLU A 205 -7.15 -5.58 -36.67
N ALA A 206 -7.75 -4.70 -37.49
CA ALA A 206 -7.00 -3.66 -38.20
C ALA A 206 -6.59 -2.50 -37.27
N ASP A 207 -7.21 -2.38 -36.09
CA ASP A 207 -6.78 -1.45 -35.07
C ASP A 207 -5.45 -1.90 -34.47
N ILE A 208 -4.40 -1.12 -34.69
CA ILE A 208 -3.04 -1.41 -34.22
C ILE A 208 -2.91 -1.52 -32.69
N ARG A 209 -3.92 -1.02 -31.95
CA ARG A 209 -3.98 -1.13 -30.49
C ARG A 209 -4.49 -2.50 -30.05
N VAL A 210 -5.11 -3.26 -30.94
CA VAL A 210 -5.64 -4.59 -30.64
C VAL A 210 -4.59 -5.65 -30.94
N THR A 211 -4.33 -6.52 -29.98
CA THR A 211 -3.44 -7.67 -30.17
C THR A 211 -4.00 -8.92 -29.52
N GLY A 212 -3.53 -10.08 -30.00
CA GLY A 212 -3.72 -11.36 -29.31
C GLY A 212 -5.16 -11.85 -29.22
N TYR A 213 -6.03 -11.56 -30.20
CA TYR A 213 -7.39 -12.07 -30.18
C TYR A 213 -7.40 -13.61 -30.22
N LYS A 214 -7.86 -14.24 -29.13
CA LYS A 214 -7.97 -15.69 -28.98
C LYS A 214 -8.96 -16.01 -27.86
N ASP A 215 -9.74 -17.08 -28.01
CA ASP A 215 -10.67 -17.58 -26.99
C ASP A 215 -11.65 -16.48 -26.50
N ASN A 216 -12.16 -15.68 -27.45
CA ASN A 216 -13.01 -14.50 -27.25
C ASN A 216 -12.38 -13.40 -26.38
N LYS A 217 -11.05 -13.31 -26.31
CA LYS A 217 -10.34 -12.26 -25.58
C LYS A 217 -9.34 -11.59 -26.48
N CYS A 218 -9.20 -10.26 -26.37
CA CYS A 218 -8.09 -9.53 -26.95
C CYS A 218 -7.48 -8.57 -25.92
N THR A 219 -6.29 -8.07 -26.24
CA THR A 219 -5.68 -6.95 -25.53
C THR A 219 -5.87 -5.69 -26.35
N PHE A 220 -6.40 -4.65 -25.72
CA PHE A 220 -6.36 -3.28 -26.24
C PHE A 220 -5.27 -2.50 -25.51
N HIS A 221 -4.25 -2.05 -26.23
CA HIS A 221 -3.19 -1.21 -25.71
C HIS A 221 -3.66 0.25 -25.64
N SER A 222 -3.92 0.73 -24.43
CA SER A 222 -4.30 2.11 -24.17
C SER A 222 -3.05 3.01 -24.14
N PRO A 223 -2.98 4.07 -24.98
CA PRO A 223 -1.91 5.07 -24.92
C PRO A 223 -1.90 5.93 -23.64
N GLY A 224 -2.81 5.69 -22.70
CA GLY A 224 -2.94 6.42 -21.44
C GLY A 224 -4.19 7.30 -21.41
N TYR A 225 -4.06 8.52 -20.89
CA TYR A 225 -5.19 9.42 -20.68
C TYR A 225 -5.90 9.77 -22.00
N GLY A 226 -7.19 9.49 -22.09
CA GLY A 226 -7.95 9.82 -23.29
C GLY A 226 -9.28 9.08 -23.43
N ILE A 227 -9.95 9.35 -24.55
CA ILE A 227 -11.15 8.62 -24.99
C ILE A 227 -10.75 7.85 -26.25
N TYR A 228 -11.02 6.54 -26.21
CA TYR A 228 -10.71 5.63 -27.30
C TYR A 228 -11.95 4.85 -27.69
N SER A 229 -12.04 4.47 -28.94
CA SER A 229 -13.04 3.54 -29.43
C SER A 229 -12.38 2.30 -30.00
N LEU A 230 -13.06 1.16 -29.83
CA LEU A 230 -12.78 -0.11 -30.48
C LEU A 230 -14.06 -0.57 -31.18
N VAL A 231 -13.97 -0.81 -32.48
CA VAL A 231 -15.08 -1.38 -33.25
C VAL A 231 -15.13 -2.88 -32.96
N LEU A 232 -16.34 -3.38 -32.71
CA LEU A 232 -16.63 -4.78 -32.48
C LEU A 232 -17.50 -5.30 -33.63
N LEU A 233 -17.04 -6.33 -34.32
CA LEU A 233 -17.71 -6.93 -35.47
C LEU A 233 -18.49 -8.17 -35.03
N LYS A 234 -19.77 -8.23 -35.42
CA LYS A 234 -20.72 -9.27 -35.04
C LYS A 234 -20.95 -10.19 -36.24
N SER A 235 -20.83 -11.50 -36.00
CA SER A 235 -21.10 -12.53 -37.00
C SER A 235 -22.55 -12.47 -37.51
N GLU A 236 -23.49 -12.18 -36.60
CA GLU A 236 -24.91 -12.02 -36.90
C GLU A 236 -25.43 -10.66 -36.39
N ALA A 237 -26.43 -10.11 -37.07
CA ALA A 237 -26.96 -8.77 -36.79
C ALA A 237 -27.89 -8.70 -35.55
N ASP A 238 -28.35 -9.86 -35.09
CA ASP A 238 -29.22 -10.03 -33.92
C ASP A 238 -28.45 -10.22 -32.61
N ILE A 239 -27.13 -10.42 -32.67
CA ILE A 239 -26.26 -10.35 -31.50
C ILE A 239 -26.34 -8.91 -30.96
N GLY A 240 -26.90 -8.75 -29.77
CA GLY A 240 -26.98 -7.48 -29.06
C GLY A 240 -25.82 -7.31 -28.08
N LEU A 241 -25.16 -6.16 -28.13
CA LEU A 241 -24.14 -5.78 -27.17
C LEU A 241 -24.61 -4.59 -26.33
N SER A 242 -24.35 -4.68 -25.02
CA SER A 242 -24.67 -3.62 -24.08
C SER A 242 -23.70 -3.69 -22.91
N GLY A 243 -23.29 -2.54 -22.41
CA GLY A 243 -22.47 -2.47 -21.22
C GLY A 243 -22.10 -1.02 -20.93
N LYS A 244 -22.09 -0.65 -19.65
CA LYS A 244 -21.60 0.63 -19.18
C LYS A 244 -21.16 0.48 -17.73
N ASP A 245 -19.87 0.56 -17.48
CA ASP A 245 -19.32 0.45 -16.13
C ASP A 245 -17.92 1.06 -16.04
N SER A 246 -17.41 1.12 -14.81
CA SER A 246 -16.01 1.31 -14.49
C SER A 246 -15.17 0.07 -14.84
N PHE A 247 -13.88 0.29 -15.11
CA PHE A 247 -12.92 -0.80 -15.26
C PHE A 247 -11.55 -0.42 -14.70
N ALA A 248 -10.75 -1.43 -14.36
CA ALA A 248 -9.33 -1.25 -14.05
C ALA A 248 -8.50 -1.60 -15.30
N ASP A 249 -8.13 -2.88 -15.43
CA ASP A 249 -7.30 -3.39 -16.52
C ASP A 249 -8.05 -4.45 -17.37
N ALA A 250 -9.36 -4.63 -17.13
CA ALA A 250 -10.17 -5.59 -17.86
C ALA A 250 -11.62 -5.13 -18.04
N ILE A 251 -12.18 -5.39 -19.22
CA ILE A 251 -13.59 -5.20 -19.59
C ILE A 251 -14.16 -6.56 -19.99
N ASP A 252 -15.30 -6.93 -19.40
CA ASP A 252 -15.98 -8.19 -19.72
C ASP A 252 -17.37 -7.91 -20.31
N LEU A 253 -17.53 -8.20 -21.60
CA LEU A 253 -18.77 -8.09 -22.35
C LEU A 253 -19.43 -9.46 -22.60
N SER A 254 -18.95 -10.53 -21.95
CA SER A 254 -19.47 -11.89 -22.16
C SER A 254 -20.93 -12.08 -21.73
N GLN A 255 -21.43 -11.20 -20.84
CA GLN A 255 -22.81 -11.21 -20.34
C GLN A 255 -23.77 -10.33 -21.16
N SER A 256 -23.27 -9.66 -22.20
CA SER A 256 -24.09 -8.84 -23.08
C SER A 256 -24.91 -9.75 -24.00
N GLY A 257 -26.11 -10.12 -23.57
CA GLY A 257 -27.02 -10.99 -24.32
C GLY A 257 -28.39 -11.07 -23.66
N GLY A 258 -29.32 -10.27 -24.17
CA GLY A 258 -30.75 -10.32 -23.86
C GLY A 258 -31.55 -9.77 -25.03
#